data_AF-A0A2N0QHM5-F1
#
_entry.id   AF-A0A2N0QHM5-F1
#
_cell.length_a   1.000
_cell.length_b   1.000
_cell.length_c   1.000
_cell.angle_alpha   90.00
_cell.angle_beta   90.00
_cell.angle_gamma   90.00
#
_symmetry.space_group_name_H-M   'P 1'
#
loop_
_entity.id
_entity.type
_entity.pdbx_description
1 polymer ?
#
loop_
_entity_poly.entity_id
_entity_poly.type
_entity_poly.pdbx_seq_one_letter_code
_entity_poly.pdbx_strand_id
1 'polypeptide(L)'
;MDTPTEQQKKKGGRPQSELENHLANNCKEVPELVHLFYLGVVSAQDFGRKDTFSLPENSKKRKTQASITRALVHVFICCGIPFSIIENPFFIEFLHKMRLGYESPTSELLSDRLLNQETAKINDKIKEIIKNSENLTL
;
A
#
# COMPACT_ATOMS: atom_id res chain seq x y z
N MET A 1 33.73 -29.43 21.95
CA MET A 1 33.59 -29.42 20.47
C MET A 1 32.25 -28.78 20.21
N ASP A 2 32.23 -27.46 20.40
CA ASP A 2 31.04 -26.66 20.51
C ASP A 2 30.81 -25.99 19.17
N THR A 3 29.71 -26.34 18.51
CA THR A 3 29.34 -25.75 17.22
C THR A 3 28.49 -24.50 17.49
N PRO A 4 28.79 -23.34 16.87
CA PRO A 4 28.23 -22.07 17.29
C PRO A 4 26.87 -21.76 16.65
N THR A 5 26.13 -20.95 17.39
CA THR A 5 24.83 -20.31 17.14
C THR A 5 24.68 -19.70 15.75
N GLU A 6 23.67 -20.13 15.00
CA GLU A 6 23.29 -19.50 13.73
C GLU A 6 22.28 -18.38 13.98
N GLN A 7 22.79 -17.15 14.12
CA GLN A 7 22.02 -15.94 13.95
C GLN A 7 21.77 -15.72 12.46
N GLN A 8 20.52 -15.68 12.03
CA GLN A 8 20.09 -15.13 10.74
C GLN A 8 18.79 -14.35 11.00
N LYS A 9 18.52 -13.14 10.49
CA LYS A 9 19.23 -12.18 9.65
C LYS A 9 18.31 -10.95 9.70
N LYS A 10 18.74 -9.83 10.32
CA LYS A 10 17.98 -8.57 10.29
C LYS A 10 17.85 -8.13 8.82
N LYS A 11 16.66 -8.27 8.25
CA LYS A 11 16.34 -7.74 6.92
C LYS A 11 16.12 -6.24 7.05
N GLY A 12 17.06 -5.47 6.52
CA GLY A 12 17.03 -4.01 6.49
C GLY A 12 16.03 -3.47 5.47
N GLY A 13 14.74 -3.62 5.77
CA GLY A 13 13.64 -2.79 5.25
C GLY A 13 13.38 -1.64 6.23
N ARG A 14 13.03 -0.47 5.69
CA ARG A 14 13.18 0.85 6.33
C ARG A 14 12.08 1.09 7.41
N PRO A 15 12.42 1.38 8.68
CA PRO A 15 11.44 1.56 9.77
C PRO A 15 10.50 2.76 9.61
N GLN A 16 10.76 3.62 8.61
CA GLN A 16 10.00 4.84 8.38
C GLN A 16 8.60 4.58 7.78
N SER A 17 8.45 3.67 6.81
CA SER A 17 7.13 3.37 6.22
C SER A 17 6.23 2.60 7.19
N GLU A 18 6.80 1.70 7.99
CA GLU A 18 6.05 0.94 9.00
C GLU A 18 5.52 1.86 10.10
N LEU A 19 6.35 2.79 10.59
CA LEU A 19 5.93 3.78 11.58
C LEU A 19 4.87 4.73 11.02
N GLU A 20 5.07 5.25 9.81
CA GLU A 20 4.09 6.09 9.11
C GLU A 20 2.73 5.38 8.98
N ASN A 21 2.73 4.12 8.53
CA ASN A 21 1.53 3.29 8.41
C ASN A 21 0.89 3.01 9.77
N HIS A 22 1.69 2.74 10.80
CA HIS A 22 1.19 2.51 12.16
C HIS A 22 0.50 3.75 12.71
N LEU A 23 1.13 4.92 12.60
CA LEU A 23 0.58 6.18 13.10
C LEU A 23 -0.66 6.63 12.31
N ALA A 24 -0.72 6.33 11.01
CA ALA A 24 -1.87 6.69 10.17
C ALA A 24 -3.08 5.77 10.37
N ASN A 25 -2.87 4.46 10.57
CA ASN A 25 -3.97 3.48 10.47
C ASN A 25 -4.22 2.65 11.74
N ASN A 26 -3.22 2.47 12.62
CA ASN A 26 -3.25 1.42 13.65
C ASN A 26 -3.11 1.92 15.09
N CYS A 27 -2.43 3.06 15.31
CA CYS A 27 -2.14 3.57 16.63
C CYS A 27 -3.41 4.17 17.28
N LYS A 28 -3.79 3.68 18.47
CA LYS A 28 -5.00 4.16 19.18
C LYS A 28 -4.74 5.40 20.05
N GLU A 29 -3.50 5.58 20.52
CA GLU A 29 -3.12 6.64 21.48
C GLU A 29 -2.33 7.77 20.81
N VAL A 30 -2.30 7.82 19.48
CA VAL A 30 -1.58 8.85 18.73
C VAL A 30 -2.27 10.21 18.91
N PRO A 31 -1.52 11.29 19.25
CA PRO A 31 -2.07 12.63 19.28
C PRO A 31 -2.68 13.02 17.93
N GLU A 32 -3.81 13.72 17.95
CA GLU A 32 -4.60 14.01 16.74
C GLU A 32 -3.79 14.69 15.63
N LEU A 33 -2.95 15.68 15.98
CA LEU A 33 -2.08 16.36 15.03
C LEU A 33 -1.09 15.41 14.35
N VAL A 34 -0.53 14.46 15.10
CA VAL A 34 0.41 13.46 14.59
C VAL A 34 -0.32 12.49 13.66
N HIS A 35 -1.50 12.03 14.07
CA HIS A 35 -2.35 11.19 13.22
C HIS A 35 -2.72 11.88 11.91
N LEU A 36 -3.19 13.14 11.96
CA LEU A 36 -3.56 13.90 10.77
C LEU A 36 -2.37 14.11 9.83
N PHE A 37 -1.20 14.42 10.38
CA PHE A 37 0.02 14.57 9.60
C PHE A 37 0.36 13.27 8.84
N TYR A 38 0.44 12.14 9.55
CA TYR A 38 0.82 10.88 8.92
C TYR A 38 -0.28 10.29 8.03
N LEU A 39 -1.55 10.54 8.36
CA LEU A 39 -2.67 10.21 7.48
C LEU A 39 -2.54 10.91 6.13
N GLY A 40 -2.23 12.21 6.12
CA GLY A 40 -1.97 12.96 4.89
C GLY A 40 -0.75 12.43 4.13
N VAL A 41 0.35 12.14 4.84
CA VAL A 41 1.57 11.57 4.24
C VAL A 41 1.30 10.24 3.55
N VAL A 42 0.63 9.29 4.22
CA VAL A 42 0.36 7.96 3.68
C VAL A 42 -0.69 8.02 2.56
N SER A 43 -1.72 8.86 2.71
CA SER A 43 -2.78 9.01 1.70
C SER A 43 -2.28 9.65 0.40
N ALA A 44 -1.29 10.53 0.47
CA ALA A 44 -0.70 11.17 -0.72
C ALA A 44 0.23 10.24 -1.51
N GLN A 45 0.55 9.03 -1.01
CA GLN A 45 1.47 8.13 -1.71
C GLN A 45 0.82 7.51 -2.96
N ASP A 46 1.56 7.54 -4.06
CA ASP A 46 1.17 6.90 -5.32
C ASP A 46 1.57 5.42 -5.38
N PHE A 47 0.67 4.59 -5.93
CA PHE A 47 0.91 3.17 -6.21
C PHE A 47 2.07 2.93 -7.19
N GLY A 48 2.42 3.92 -8.02
CA GLY A 48 3.42 3.80 -9.08
C GLY A 48 4.86 4.10 -8.65
N ARG A 49 5.10 4.52 -7.40
CA ARG A 49 6.45 4.89 -6.95
C ARG A 49 7.21 3.64 -6.46
N LYS A 50 7.97 2.99 -7.36
CA LYS A 50 9.02 2.04 -6.94
C LYS A 50 10.10 2.81 -6.17
N ASP A 51 10.57 2.25 -5.06
CA ASP A 51 11.64 2.85 -4.24
C ASP A 51 13.01 2.87 -4.95
N THR A 52 13.10 2.20 -6.11
CA THR A 52 14.27 2.19 -6.98
C THR A 52 14.24 3.40 -7.91
N PHE A 53 15.17 4.35 -7.70
CA PHE A 53 15.53 5.38 -8.67
C PHE A 53 15.83 4.72 -10.03
N SER A 54 14.87 4.72 -10.95
CA SER A 54 15.09 4.26 -12.31
C SER A 54 14.24 5.08 -13.28
N LEU A 55 14.84 5.25 -14.47
CA LEU A 55 14.60 6.17 -15.59
C LEU A 55 13.13 6.53 -15.91
N PRO A 56 12.90 7.64 -16.64
CA PRO A 56 11.56 8.14 -16.91
C PRO A 56 10.84 7.23 -17.91
N GLU A 57 10.25 6.14 -17.42
CA GLU A 57 9.23 5.45 -18.18
C GLU A 57 8.04 6.40 -18.41
N ASN A 58 7.52 6.35 -19.64
CA ASN A 58 6.41 7.18 -20.12
C ASN A 58 5.31 7.28 -19.05
N SER A 59 5.01 8.51 -18.62
CA SER A 59 4.07 8.80 -17.52
C SER A 59 2.70 8.14 -17.69
N LYS A 60 2.29 7.88 -18.94
CA LYS A 60 1.07 7.14 -19.27
C LYS A 60 1.12 5.68 -18.80
N LYS A 61 2.23 4.96 -19.01
CA LYS A 61 2.38 3.55 -18.60
C LYS A 61 2.31 3.41 -17.06
N ARG A 62 3.04 4.26 -16.33
CA ARG A 62 3.04 4.28 -14.86
C ARG A 62 1.66 4.59 -14.27
N LYS A 63 0.93 5.56 -14.85
CA LYS A 63 -0.44 5.86 -14.45
C LYS A 63 -1.38 4.66 -14.64
N THR A 64 -1.27 3.96 -15.78
CA THR A 64 -2.10 2.77 -16.01
C THR A 64 -1.73 1.61 -15.08
N GLN A 65 -0.44 1.43 -14.75
CA GLN A 65 -0.03 0.40 -13.80
C GLN A 65 -0.57 0.69 -12.39
N ALA A 66 -0.44 1.93 -11.92
CA ALA A 66 -1.00 2.36 -10.64
C ALA A 66 -2.52 2.14 -10.55
N SER A 67 -3.28 2.44 -11.62
CA SER A 67 -4.73 2.22 -11.62
C SER A 67 -5.11 0.73 -11.59
N ILE A 68 -4.38 -0.12 -12.31
CA ILE A 68 -4.61 -1.57 -12.30
C ILE A 68 -4.28 -2.14 -10.93
N THR A 69 -3.14 -1.77 -10.35
CA THR A 69 -2.72 -2.21 -9.02
C THR A 69 -3.75 -1.80 -7.95
N ARG A 70 -4.27 -0.57 -8.04
CA ARG A 70 -5.31 -0.10 -7.12
C ARG A 70 -6.60 -0.93 -7.24
N ALA A 71 -7.03 -1.24 -8.46
CA ALA A 71 -8.19 -2.10 -8.69
C ALA A 71 -7.95 -3.52 -8.14
N LEU A 72 -6.74 -4.08 -8.27
CA LEU A 72 -6.40 -5.37 -7.67
C LEU A 72 -6.50 -5.35 -6.14
N VAL A 73 -5.99 -4.30 -5.48
CA VAL A 73 -6.14 -4.15 -4.03
C VAL A 73 -7.61 -4.22 -3.62
N HIS A 74 -8.49 -3.49 -4.31
CA HIS A 74 -9.93 -3.53 -4.04
C HIS A 74 -10.54 -4.91 -4.25
N VAL A 75 -10.21 -5.58 -5.36
CA VAL A 75 -10.73 -6.94 -5.62
C VAL A 75 -10.28 -7.92 -4.54
N PHE A 76 -9.01 -7.88 -4.12
CA PHE A 76 -8.51 -8.80 -3.09
C PHE A 76 -9.19 -8.58 -1.74
N ILE A 77 -9.37 -7.32 -1.33
CA ILE A 77 -10.02 -6.98 -0.05
C ILE A 77 -11.52 -7.28 -0.11
N CYS A 78 -12.24 -6.73 -1.09
CA CYS A 78 -13.69 -6.81 -1.16
C CYS A 78 -14.19 -8.23 -1.45
N CYS A 79 -13.40 -9.05 -2.15
CA CYS A 79 -13.74 -10.44 -2.43
C CYS A 79 -13.06 -11.44 -1.47
N GLY A 80 -12.30 -10.97 -0.47
CA GLY A 80 -11.62 -11.85 0.50
C GLY A 80 -10.62 -12.82 -0.14
N ILE A 81 -9.95 -12.41 -1.23
CA ILE A 81 -8.97 -13.24 -1.91
C ILE A 81 -7.66 -13.23 -1.10
N PRO A 82 -7.10 -14.39 -0.75
CA PRO A 82 -5.81 -14.45 -0.08
C PRO A 82 -4.72 -13.75 -0.91
N PHE A 83 -3.93 -12.87 -0.28
CA PHE A 83 -2.89 -12.12 -0.99
C PHE A 83 -1.85 -13.03 -1.68
N SER A 84 -1.62 -14.24 -1.17
CA SER A 84 -0.75 -15.25 -1.78
C SER A 84 -1.14 -15.63 -3.21
N ILE A 85 -2.40 -15.40 -3.62
CA ILE A 85 -2.87 -15.66 -4.99
C ILE A 85 -2.19 -14.74 -6.01
N ILE A 86 -1.77 -13.53 -5.63
CA ILE A 86 -1.15 -12.56 -6.56
C ILE A 86 0.19 -13.06 -7.14
N GLU A 87 0.86 -13.96 -6.41
CA GLU A 87 2.13 -14.57 -6.80
C GLU A 87 1.96 -15.95 -7.44
N ASN A 88 0.72 -16.44 -7.54
CA ASN A 88 0.45 -17.71 -8.20
C ASN A 88 0.79 -17.60 -9.70
N PRO A 89 1.55 -18.54 -10.29
CA PRO A 89 1.95 -18.47 -11.70
C PRO A 89 0.78 -18.35 -12.68
N PHE A 90 -0.35 -19.03 -12.42
CA PHE A 90 -1.54 -18.92 -13.27
C PHE A 90 -2.20 -17.55 -13.16
N PHE A 91 -2.15 -16.93 -11.97
CA PHE A 91 -2.67 -15.58 -11.78
C PHE A 91 -1.77 -14.54 -12.45
N ILE A 92 -0.45 -14.70 -12.36
CA ILE A 92 0.52 -13.84 -13.06
C ILE A 92 0.32 -13.95 -14.58
N GLU A 93 0.17 -15.18 -15.10
CA GLU A 93 -0.12 -15.41 -16.52
C GLU A 93 -1.46 -14.75 -16.94
N PHE A 94 -2.50 -14.87 -16.11
CA PHE A 94 -3.78 -14.20 -16.31
C PHE A 94 -3.61 -12.67 -16.39
N LEU A 95 -2.86 -12.06 -15.46
CA LEU A 95 -2.60 -10.62 -15.47
C LEU A 95 -1.82 -10.20 -16.73
N HIS A 96 -0.83 -10.97 -17.16
CA HIS A 96 -0.08 -10.69 -18.39
C HIS A 96 -0.96 -10.78 -19.64
N LYS A 97 -1.88 -11.74 -19.71
CA LYS A 97 -2.87 -11.85 -20.80
C LYS A 97 -3.84 -10.67 -20.83
N MET A 98 -4.23 -10.15 -19.67
CA MET A 98 -5.10 -8.97 -19.55
C MET A 98 -4.36 -7.67 -19.89
N ARG A 99 -3.08 -7.55 -19.51
CA ARG A 99 -2.25 -6.36 -19.75
C ARG A 99 -0.79 -6.74 -19.97
N LEU A 100 -0.37 -6.70 -21.23
CA LEU A 100 1.04 -6.88 -21.58
C LEU A 100 1.93 -5.83 -20.91
N GLY A 101 3.01 -6.30 -20.29
CA GLY A 101 3.96 -5.46 -19.55
C GLY A 101 3.45 -4.94 -18.20
N TYR A 102 2.36 -5.50 -17.67
CA TYR A 102 2.02 -5.28 -16.27
C TYR A 102 2.91 -6.13 -15.36
N GLU A 103 3.60 -5.48 -14.43
CA GLU A 103 4.37 -6.17 -13.39
C GLU A 103 3.46 -6.39 -12.18
N SER A 104 3.20 -7.66 -11.86
CA SER A 104 2.43 -8.04 -10.68
C SER A 104 3.16 -7.62 -9.40
N PRO A 105 2.46 -7.03 -8.39
CA PRO A 105 3.06 -6.78 -7.09
C PRO A 105 3.29 -8.10 -6.34
N THR A 106 4.20 -8.08 -5.37
CA THR A 106 4.34 -9.18 -4.42
C THR A 106 3.17 -9.19 -3.44
N SER A 107 2.90 -10.35 -2.84
CA SER A 107 1.88 -10.51 -1.79
C SER A 107 2.18 -9.58 -0.61
N GLU A 108 3.44 -9.47 -0.21
CA GLU A 108 3.88 -8.58 0.88
C GLU A 108 3.63 -7.11 0.54
N LEU A 109 4.01 -6.67 -0.67
CA LEU A 109 3.77 -5.30 -1.12
C LEU A 109 2.27 -4.98 -1.14
N LEU A 110 1.45 -5.94 -1.60
CA LEU A 110 0.00 -5.82 -1.69
C LEU A 110 -0.67 -5.74 -0.30
N SER A 111 -0.29 -6.64 0.61
CA SER A 111 -0.91 -6.78 1.93
C SER A 111 -0.46 -5.74 2.94
N ASP A 112 0.74 -5.18 2.77
CA ASP A 112 1.27 -4.19 3.71
C ASP A 112 1.13 -2.78 3.15
N ARG A 113 2.05 -2.35 2.29
CA ARG A 113 2.11 -0.96 1.82
C ARG A 113 0.86 -0.54 1.06
N LEU A 114 0.44 -1.30 0.05
CA LEU A 114 -0.65 -0.90 -0.83
C LEU A 114 -2.00 -0.89 -0.11
N LEU A 115 -2.23 -1.84 0.79
CA LEU A 115 -3.39 -1.88 1.67
C LEU A 115 -3.40 -0.69 2.64
N ASN A 116 -2.27 -0.39 3.28
CA ASN A 116 -2.15 0.74 4.20
C ASN A 116 -2.39 2.09 3.49
N GLN A 117 -1.93 2.23 2.24
CA GLN A 117 -2.19 3.41 1.42
C GLN A 117 -3.68 3.58 1.08
N GLU A 118 -4.39 2.53 0.66
CA GLU A 118 -5.84 2.63 0.42
C GLU A 118 -6.60 2.91 1.72
N THR A 119 -6.21 2.27 2.82
CA THR A 119 -6.84 2.49 4.14
C THR A 119 -6.73 3.95 4.55
N ALA A 120 -5.53 4.53 4.45
CA ALA A 120 -5.29 5.94 4.74
C ALA A 120 -6.16 6.84 3.85
N LYS A 121 -6.20 6.60 2.52
CA LYS A 121 -7.02 7.37 1.57
C LYS A 121 -8.51 7.32 1.90
N ILE A 122 -9.02 6.17 2.31
CA ILE A 122 -10.42 6.01 2.70
C ILE A 122 -10.69 6.78 3.99
N ASN A 123 -9.81 6.64 4.99
CA ASN A 123 -9.92 7.36 6.27
C ASN A 123 -9.87 8.88 6.09
N ASP A 124 -8.99 9.38 5.23
CA ASP A 124 -8.87 10.80 4.90
C ASP A 124 -10.17 11.33 4.27
N LYS A 125 -10.72 10.61 3.29
CA LYS A 125 -12.02 10.94 2.69
C LYS A 125 -13.18 10.92 3.68
N ILE A 126 -13.23 9.93 4.56
CA ILE A 126 -14.26 9.84 5.60
C ILE A 126 -14.18 11.06 6.51
N LYS A 127 -12.98 11.50 6.90
CA LYS A 127 -12.79 12.72 7.70
C LYS A 127 -13.24 13.97 6.96
N GLU A 128 -12.91 14.11 5.68
CA GLU A 128 -13.40 15.24 4.88
C GLU A 128 -14.93 15.27 4.84
N ILE A 129 -15.58 14.11 4.65
CA ILE A 129 -17.04 14.00 4.66
C ILE A 129 -17.62 14.41 6.02
N ILE A 130 -17.05 13.92 7.12
CA ILE A 130 -17.51 14.26 8.48
C ILE A 130 -17.37 15.77 8.73
N LYS A 131 -16.20 16.34 8.46
CA LYS A 131 -15.96 17.78 8.61
C LYS A 131 -16.94 18.61 7.77
N ASN A 132 -17.20 18.20 6.53
CA ASN A 132 -18.15 18.89 5.67
C ASN A 132 -19.59 18.75 6.18
N SER A 133 -19.94 17.64 6.82
CA SER A 133 -21.27 17.45 7.42
C SER A 133 -21.50 18.33 8.64
N GLU A 134 -20.48 18.58 9.48
CA GLU A 134 -20.57 19.50 10.63
C GLU A 134 -20.74 20.96 10.19
N ASN A 135 -20.18 21.34 9.04
CA ASN A 135 -20.37 22.66 8.45
C ASN A 135 -21.77 22.84 7.81
N LEU A 136 -22.57 21.77 7.74
CA LEU A 136 -23.92 21.77 7.16
C LEU A 136 -25.03 21.69 8.22
N THR A 137 -24.69 21.49 9.50
CA THR A 137 -25.65 21.61 10.60
C THR A 137 -26.02 23.09 10.81
N LEU A 138 -27.28 23.41 10.49
CA LEU A 138 -27.96 24.70 10.70
C LEU A 138 -28.19 25.00 12.18
#